data_AF-A0A0Q8VHK3-F1
#
_entry.id   AF-A0A0Q8VHK3-F1
#
_cell.length_a   1.000
_cell.length_b   1.000
_cell.length_c   1.000
_cell.angle_alpha   90.00
_cell.angle_beta   90.00
_cell.angle_gamma   90.00
#
_symmetry.space_group_name_H-M   'P 1'
#
loop_
_entity.id
_entity.type
_entity.pdbx_description
1 polymer ?
#
loop_
_entity_poly.entity_id
_entity_poly.type
_entity_poly.pdbx_seq_one_letter_code
_entity_poly.pdbx_strand_id
1 'polypeptide(L)'
;MIAVRRRVLIGRSPRVQQVGGSANLPALVTVDDPYVSSTHLEVSSDGIRVTVTDTSTNGTLLARPGRTPVPLDHGVATEVGLGDVLTLSKGLTAKVVPAGGDH
;
A
#
# COMPACT_ATOMS: atom_id res chain seq x y z
N MET A 1 -4.25 3.00 11.59
CA MET A 1 -5.14 3.10 10.40
C MET A 1 -4.78 4.38 9.66
N ILE A 2 -4.69 4.35 8.33
CA ILE A 2 -4.24 5.52 7.53
C ILE A 2 -5.27 5.75 6.44
N ALA A 3 -5.77 6.99 6.35
CA ALA A 3 -6.74 7.35 5.33
C ALA A 3 -6.05 7.52 3.98
N VAL A 4 -6.54 6.80 2.97
CA VAL A 4 -6.04 6.89 1.59
C VAL A 4 -6.80 8.01 0.88
N ARG A 5 -6.37 9.26 1.09
CA ARG A 5 -6.92 10.45 0.42
C ARG A 5 -6.09 10.93 -0.76
N ARG A 6 -4.87 10.40 -0.84
CA ARG A 6 -3.81 10.72 -1.79
C ARG A 6 -2.88 9.52 -1.84
N ARG A 7 -1.88 9.56 -2.72
CA ARG A 7 -0.85 8.54 -2.82
C ARG A 7 -0.21 8.28 -1.45
N VAL A 8 -0.01 7.01 -1.09
CA VAL A 8 0.60 6.56 0.16
C VAL A 8 1.76 5.64 -0.18
N LEU A 9 2.94 5.88 0.41
CA LEU A 9 4.10 5.00 0.28
C LEU A 9 4.32 4.27 1.60
N ILE A 10 4.37 2.94 1.54
CA ILE A 10 4.57 2.06 2.69
C ILE A 10 5.92 1.37 2.55
N GLY A 11 6.73 1.40 3.60
CA GLY A 11 8.00 0.67 3.63
C GLY A 11 8.80 0.93 4.90
N ARG A 12 9.99 0.36 5.01
CA ARG A 12 10.84 0.55 6.21
C ARG A 12 11.48 1.93 6.29
N SER A 13 11.62 2.61 5.16
CA SER A 13 12.25 3.93 5.04
C SER A 13 11.76 4.62 3.75
N PRO A 14 10.45 4.85 3.61
CA PRO A 14 9.88 5.35 2.37
C PRO A 14 10.33 6.79 2.13
N ARG A 15 10.67 7.12 0.88
CA ARG A 15 11.16 8.46 0.50
C ARG A 15 10.37 9.00 -0.67
N VAL A 16 10.12 10.32 -0.64
CA VAL A 16 9.55 11.04 -1.77
C VAL A 16 10.69 11.51 -2.67
N GLN A 17 10.68 11.10 -3.94
CA GLN A 17 11.45 11.82 -4.96
C GLN A 17 10.67 13.08 -5.32
N GLN A 18 11.16 14.22 -4.84
CA GLN A 18 10.62 15.54 -5.17
C GLN A 18 10.89 15.82 -6.65
N VAL A 19 9.88 15.71 -7.50
CA VAL A 19 9.96 16.11 -8.91
C VAL A 19 8.99 17.28 -9.09
N GLY A 20 9.47 18.51 -8.84
CA GLY A 20 8.82 19.78 -9.21
C GLY A 20 7.41 20.07 -8.65
N GLY A 21 7.29 21.11 -7.82
CA GLY A 21 5.99 21.74 -7.51
C GLY A 21 5.19 21.08 -6.39
N SER A 22 5.23 21.71 -5.21
CA SER A 22 4.61 21.27 -3.95
C SER A 22 3.08 21.39 -3.97
N ALA A 23 2.35 20.42 -4.54
CA ALA A 23 0.89 20.39 -4.39
C ALA A 23 0.29 19.07 -3.90
N ASN A 24 0.97 17.92 -4.00
CA ASN A 24 0.39 16.66 -3.52
C ASN A 24 1.44 15.61 -3.11
N LEU A 25 2.16 15.90 -2.03
CA LEU A 25 3.16 14.96 -1.51
C LEU A 25 2.46 13.67 -1.03
N PRO A 26 3.02 12.48 -1.30
CA PRO A 26 2.44 11.25 -0.81
C PRO A 26 2.54 11.19 0.72
N ALA A 27 1.56 10.53 1.36
CA ALA A 27 1.69 10.16 2.76
C ALA A 27 2.73 9.05 2.91
N LEU A 28 3.59 9.13 3.91
CA LEU A 28 4.62 8.12 4.17
C LEU A 28 4.23 7.27 5.37
N VAL A 29 4.32 5.96 5.22
CA VAL A 29 4.00 4.98 6.25
C VAL A 29 5.25 4.15 6.49
N THR A 30 5.94 4.49 7.58
CA THR A 30 7.12 3.77 8.01
C THR A 30 6.72 2.57 8.84
N VAL A 31 7.32 1.42 8.57
CA VAL A 31 7.16 0.19 9.34
C VAL A 31 8.52 -0.32 9.83
N ASP A 32 8.57 -0.87 11.03
CA ASP A 32 9.79 -1.45 11.59
C ASP A 32 9.86 -2.95 11.26
N ASP A 33 10.28 -3.25 10.04
CA ASP A 33 10.51 -4.64 9.60
C ASP A 33 11.68 -4.68 8.59
N PRO A 34 12.76 -5.43 8.88
CA PRO A 34 13.92 -5.49 8.00
C PRO A 34 13.66 -6.20 6.66
N TYR A 35 12.65 -7.06 6.59
CA TYR A 35 12.25 -7.79 5.38
C TYR A 35 11.39 -6.96 4.42
N VAL A 36 10.91 -5.81 4.89
CA VAL A 36 10.17 -4.85 4.07
C VAL A 36 11.16 -3.91 3.36
N SER A 37 11.03 -3.75 2.04
CA SER A 37 11.83 -2.80 1.26
C SER A 37 11.67 -1.35 1.74
N SER A 38 12.64 -0.49 1.42
CA SER A 38 12.63 0.93 1.82
C SER A 38 11.32 1.63 1.41
N THR A 39 10.91 1.44 0.16
CA THR A 39 9.53 1.59 -0.31
C THR A 39 9.11 0.21 -0.82
N HIS A 40 8.08 -0.38 -0.23
CA HIS A 40 7.63 -1.74 -0.52
C HIS A 40 6.33 -1.71 -1.31
N LEU A 41 5.40 -0.86 -0.90
CA LEU A 41 4.09 -0.78 -1.52
C LEU A 41 3.69 0.67 -1.70
N GLU A 42 3.12 0.96 -2.87
CA GLU A 42 2.50 2.23 -3.16
C GLU A 42 1.00 2.03 -3.24
N VAL A 43 0.24 2.87 -2.55
CA VAL A 43 -1.21 2.91 -2.62
C VAL A 43 -1.61 4.21 -3.30
N SER A 44 -2.52 4.14 -4.25
CA SER A 44 -3.16 5.32 -4.84
C SER A 44 -4.66 5.22 -4.72
N SER A 45 -5.32 6.37 -4.68
CA SER A 45 -6.77 6.45 -4.78
C SER A 45 -7.19 7.62 -5.64
N ASP A 46 -8.16 7.36 -6.51
CA ASP A 46 -8.85 8.35 -7.33
C ASP A 46 -10.20 8.77 -6.69
N GLY A 47 -10.38 8.50 -5.40
CA GLY A 47 -11.63 8.76 -4.67
C GLY A 47 -12.73 7.71 -4.89
N ILE A 48 -12.70 6.97 -6.00
CA ILE A 48 -13.65 5.88 -6.28
C ILE A 48 -13.01 4.50 -6.05
N ARG A 49 -11.74 4.37 -6.44
CA ARG A 49 -11.00 3.10 -6.41
C ARG A 49 -9.72 3.26 -5.61
N VAL A 50 -9.23 2.15 -5.08
CA VAL A 50 -7.92 2.05 -4.46
C VAL A 50 -7.10 1.07 -5.27
N THR A 51 -5.90 1.48 -5.65
CA THR A 51 -4.93 0.63 -6.34
C THR A 51 -3.67 0.50 -5.49
N VAL A 52 -3.02 -0.64 -5.62
CA VAL A 52 -1.72 -0.90 -5.00
C VAL A 52 -0.72 -1.35 -6.04
N THR A 53 0.50 -0.88 -5.90
CA THR A 53 1.63 -1.26 -6.75
C THR A 53 2.72 -1.82 -5.85
N ASP A 54 3.08 -3.08 -6.07
CA ASP A 54 4.21 -3.70 -5.41
C ASP A 54 5.51 -3.14 -6.00
N THR A 55 6.33 -2.53 -5.16
CA THR A 55 7.66 -2.00 -5.53
C THR A 55 8.77 -2.74 -4.77
N SER A 56 8.41 -3.77 -4.02
CA SER A 56 9.30 -4.49 -3.13
C SER A 56 10.30 -5.39 -3.85
N THR A 57 11.27 -5.88 -3.09
CA THR A 57 12.24 -6.87 -3.57
C THR A 57 11.78 -8.31 -3.31
N ASN A 58 11.01 -8.51 -2.24
CA ASN A 58 10.60 -9.84 -1.77
C ASN A 58 9.18 -10.23 -2.21
N GLY A 59 8.45 -9.31 -2.85
CA GLY A 59 7.08 -9.51 -3.31
C GLY A 59 6.03 -9.17 -2.24
N THR A 60 4.85 -8.79 -2.70
CA THR A 60 3.62 -8.65 -1.89
C THR A 60 2.61 -9.74 -2.25
N LEU A 61 1.94 -10.33 -1.25
CA LEU A 61 0.78 -11.21 -1.49
C LEU A 61 -0.54 -10.47 -1.26
N LEU A 62 -1.51 -10.66 -2.16
CA LEU A 62 -2.88 -10.19 -2.03
C LEU A 62 -3.82 -11.34 -1.69
N ALA A 63 -4.45 -11.28 -0.53
CA ALA A 63 -5.52 -12.17 -0.10
C ALA A 63 -6.87 -11.44 -0.22
N ARG A 64 -7.74 -11.97 -1.08
CA ARG A 64 -9.13 -11.49 -1.19
C ARG A 64 -10.04 -12.34 -0.28
N PRO A 65 -11.14 -11.79 0.26
CA PRO A 65 -12.06 -12.55 1.11
C PRO A 65 -12.49 -13.88 0.49
N GLY A 66 -12.26 -14.99 1.22
CA GLY A 66 -12.62 -16.34 0.77
C GLY A 66 -11.77 -16.90 -0.38
N ARG A 67 -10.70 -16.23 -0.80
CA ARG A 67 -9.81 -16.69 -1.87
C ARG A 67 -8.40 -17.00 -1.36
N THR A 68 -7.72 -17.91 -2.05
CA THR A 68 -6.30 -18.17 -1.82
C THR A 68 -5.49 -16.91 -2.14
N PRO A 69 -4.49 -16.55 -1.30
CA PRO A 69 -3.60 -15.44 -1.57
C PRO A 69 -2.82 -15.63 -2.88
N VAL A 70 -2.65 -14.56 -3.64
CA VAL A 70 -1.89 -14.54 -4.89
C VAL A 70 -0.78 -13.49 -4.81
N PRO A 71 0.40 -13.75 -5.39
CA PRO A 71 1.43 -12.71 -5.50
C PRO A 71 0.96 -11.59 -6.44
N LEU A 72 1.31 -10.35 -6.10
CA LEU A 72 1.17 -9.22 -7.00
C LEU A 72 2.31 -9.20 -8.02
N ASP A 73 2.00 -8.76 -9.24
CA ASP A 73 3.02 -8.49 -10.24
C ASP A 73 3.78 -7.20 -9.87
N HIS A 74 5.11 -7.27 -9.88
CA HIS A 74 5.98 -6.15 -9.51
C HIS A 74 5.80 -4.97 -10.48
N GLY A 75 5.64 -3.77 -9.94
CA GLY A 75 5.44 -2.54 -10.71
C GLY A 75 4.07 -2.40 -11.37
N VAL A 76 3.17 -3.38 -11.24
CA VAL A 76 1.84 -3.36 -11.85
C VAL A 76 0.81 -2.87 -10.84
N ALA A 77 0.05 -1.84 -11.22
CA ALA A 77 -1.05 -1.33 -10.42
C ALA A 77 -2.22 -2.33 -10.40
N THR A 78 -2.55 -2.81 -9.21
CA THR A 78 -3.64 -3.78 -8.96
C THR A 78 -4.74 -3.13 -8.14
N GLU A 79 -6.00 -3.23 -8.59
CA GLU A 79 -7.16 -2.74 -7.84
C GLU A 79 -7.44 -3.63 -6.62
N VAL A 80 -7.67 -3.00 -5.47
CA VAL A 80 -8.00 -3.66 -4.20
C VAL A 80 -9.32 -3.14 -3.64
N GLY A 81 -10.08 -4.05 -3.03
CA GLY A 81 -11.38 -3.78 -2.44
C GLY A 81 -11.37 -3.85 -0.91
N LEU A 82 -12.50 -3.45 -0.31
CA LEU A 82 -12.71 -3.59 1.12
C LEU A 82 -12.58 -5.05 1.56
N GLY A 83 -11.84 -5.27 2.65
CA GLY A 83 -11.59 -6.61 3.18
C GLY A 83 -10.36 -7.32 2.58
N ASP A 84 -9.78 -6.79 1.50
CA ASP A 84 -8.52 -7.28 0.96
C ASP A 84 -7.39 -7.09 1.97
N VAL A 85 -6.49 -8.07 2.02
CA VAL A 85 -5.31 -8.08 2.90
C VAL A 85 -4.06 -8.24 2.05
N LEU A 86 -3.11 -7.34 2.24
CA LEU A 86 -1.79 -7.34 1.62
C LEU A 86 -0.77 -7.82 2.64
N THR A 87 0.02 -8.82 2.30
CA THR A 87 1.10 -9.33 3.15
C THR A 87 2.42 -8.85 2.56
N LEU A 88 3.11 -7.97 3.29
CA LEU A 88 4.39 -7.37 2.90
C LEU A 88 5.58 -8.16 3.48
N SER A 89 5.36 -8.83 4.61
CA SER A 89 6.33 -9.74 5.23
C SER A 89 5.58 -10.82 6.02
N LYS A 90 6.30 -11.80 6.57
CA LYS A 90 5.70 -12.84 7.43
C LYS A 90 5.00 -12.27 8.67
N GLY A 91 5.44 -11.11 9.16
CA GLY A 91 4.91 -10.47 10.38
C GLY A 91 4.01 -9.26 10.10
N LEU A 92 3.95 -8.77 8.86
CA LEU A 92 3.29 -7.51 8.53
C LEU A 92 2.25 -7.68 7.42
N THR A 93 1.03 -7.28 7.75
CA THR A 93 -0.08 -7.19 6.80
C THR A 93 -0.72 -5.81 6.83
N ALA A 94 -1.29 -5.40 5.70
CA ALA A 94 -2.11 -4.21 5.55
C ALA A 94 -3.50 -4.63 5.09
N LYS A 95 -4.55 -4.20 5.80
CA LYS A 95 -5.94 -4.52 5.44
C LYS A 95 -6.64 -3.28 4.94
N VAL A 96 -7.38 -3.43 3.83
CA VAL A 96 -8.27 -2.39 3.32
C VAL A 96 -9.56 -2.42 4.12
N VAL A 97 -9.87 -1.32 4.79
CA VAL A 97 -11.07 -1.15 5.60
C VAL A 97 -11.81 0.11 5.17
N PRO A 98 -13.13 0.21 5.43
CA PRO A 98 -13.86 1.44 5.20
C PRO A 98 -13.17 2.60 5.93
N ALA A 99 -13.10 3.76 5.30
CA ALA A 99 -12.75 4.97 6.02
C ALA A 99 -13.84 5.21 7.07
N GLY A 100 -13.53 4.99 8.34
CA GLY A 100 -14.45 5.31 9.42
C GLY A 100 -14.87 6.77 9.26
N GLY A 101 -16.17 7.01 9.09
CA GLY A 101 -16.70 8.36 9.18
C GLY A 101 -16.48 8.85 10.60
N ASP A 102 -15.82 9.99 10.76
CA ASP A 102 -16.09 10.87 11.89
C ASP A 102 -17.63 11.04 11.94
N HIS A 103 -18.26 10.44 12.94
CA HIS A 103 -19.58 10.84 13.41
C HIS A 103 -19.38 11.64 14.69
#